data_AF-A0A183DCF8-F1
#
_entry.id   AF-A0A183DCF8-F1
#
_cell.length_a   1.000
_cell.length_b   1.000
_cell.length_c   1.000
_cell.angle_alpha   90.00
_cell.angle_beta   90.00
_cell.angle_gamma   90.00
#
_symmetry.space_group_name_H-M   'P 1'
#
loop_
_entity.id
_entity.type
_entity.pdbx_description
1 polymer ?
#
loop_
_entity_poly.entity_id
_entity_poly.type
_entity_poly.pdbx_seq_one_letter_code
_entity_poly.pdbx_strand_id
1 'polypeptide(L)'
;ISFVYSGAFLIPYVISLVFCGAPLFILETTWGQLLSVGGLGMFKICPIFKGVGIAAAVMAFWLNIYYIVVLSWAMCYLWNSIRLDSNVPWRNCNNE
;
A
#
# COMPACT_ATOMS: atom_id res chain seq x y z
N ILE A 1 -7.51 -10.18 14.05
CA ILE A 1 -7.02 -9.18 15.05
C ILE A 1 -7.98 -8.00 15.22
N SER A 2 -8.57 -7.42 14.16
CA SER A 2 -9.53 -6.31 14.30
C SER A 2 -10.90 -6.67 14.91
N PHE A 3 -11.31 -7.94 14.87
CA PHE A 3 -12.60 -8.38 15.44
C PHE A 3 -12.64 -8.48 16.98
N VAL A 4 -11.49 -8.40 17.67
CA VAL A 4 -11.40 -8.60 19.14
C VAL A 4 -11.46 -7.27 19.92
N TYR A 5 -11.14 -6.13 19.29
CA TYR A 5 -11.11 -4.81 19.92
C TYR A 5 -12.08 -3.82 19.24
N SER A 6 -13.33 -4.26 19.03
CA SER A 6 -14.36 -3.47 18.34
C SER A 6 -14.49 -2.08 18.99
N GLY A 7 -14.08 -1.03 18.27
CA GLY A 7 -14.14 0.38 18.69
C GLY A 7 -12.87 0.95 19.36
N ALA A 8 -12.21 0.20 20.27
CA ALA A 8 -11.09 0.71 21.06
C ALA A 8 -9.77 0.85 20.27
N PHE A 9 -9.59 0.09 19.19
CA PHE A 9 -8.40 0.17 18.32
C PHE A 9 -8.31 1.47 17.52
N LEU A 10 -9.44 2.17 17.31
CA LEU A 10 -9.48 3.41 16.56
C LEU A 10 -8.73 4.54 17.27
N ILE A 11 -8.80 4.59 18.61
CA ILE A 11 -8.17 5.63 19.43
C ILE A 11 -6.63 5.61 19.27
N PRO A 12 -5.90 4.51 19.51
CA PRO A 12 -4.45 4.45 19.30
C PRO A 12 -4.08 4.56 17.81
N TYR A 13 -4.95 4.13 16.90
CA TYR A 13 -4.72 4.30 15.46
C TYR A 13 -4.71 5.79 15.07
N VAL A 14 -5.70 6.58 15.48
CA VAL A 14 -5.76 8.02 15.17
C VAL A 14 -4.62 8.78 15.84
N ILE A 15 -4.28 8.45 17.09
CA ILE A 15 -3.15 9.07 17.80
C ILE A 15 -1.84 8.78 17.04
N SER A 16 -1.56 7.52 16.69
CA SER A 16 -0.34 7.20 15.94
C SER A 16 -0.34 7.80 14.53
N LEU A 17 -1.49 7.91 13.89
CA LEU A 17 -1.62 8.58 12.59
C LEU A 17 -1.31 10.08 12.69
N VAL A 18 -1.83 10.80 13.68
CA VAL A 18 -1.60 12.25 13.82
C VAL A 18 -0.17 12.56 14.30
N PHE A 19 0.36 11.80 15.26
CA PHE A 19 1.66 12.08 15.86
C PHE A 19 2.85 11.45 15.12
N CYS A 20 2.64 10.37 14.36
CA CYS A 20 3.71 9.68 13.63
C CYS A 20 3.46 9.69 12.13
N GLY A 21 2.27 9.28 11.67
CA GLY A 21 1.93 9.20 10.24
C GLY A 21 1.98 10.55 9.52
N ALA A 22 1.24 11.55 10.00
CA ALA A 22 1.15 12.88 9.42
C ALA A 22 2.50 13.60 9.38
N PRO A 23 3.30 13.67 10.46
CA PRO A 23 4.61 14.32 10.39
C PRO A 23 5.59 13.58 9.49
N LEU A 24 5.58 12.23 9.44
CA LEU A 24 6.42 11.47 8.51
C LEU A 24 6.04 11.75 7.05
N PHE A 25 4.74 11.81 6.75
CA PHE A 25 4.26 12.10 5.40
C PHE A 25 4.63 13.52 4.94
N ILE A 26 4.47 14.50 5.83
CA ILE A 26 4.84 15.90 5.55
C ILE A 26 6.36 16.01 5.38
N LEU A 27 7.15 15.36 6.25
CA LEU A 27 8.60 15.33 6.14
C LEU A 27 9.03 14.76 4.78
N GLU A 28 8.52 13.60 4.40
CA GLU A 28 8.87 12.96 3.13
C GLU A 28 8.47 13.81 1.92
N THR A 29 7.26 14.38 1.94
CA THR A 29 6.75 15.22 0.85
C THR A 29 7.54 16.52 0.71
N THR A 30 7.77 17.24 1.83
CA THR A 30 8.52 18.51 1.81
C THR A 30 9.98 18.29 1.44
N TRP A 31 10.58 17.21 1.92
CA TRP A 31 11.97 16.86 1.60
C TRP A 31 12.12 16.45 0.11
N GLY A 32 11.16 15.70 -0.43
CA GLY A 32 11.09 15.39 -1.86
C GLY A 32 10.90 16.64 -2.73
N GLN A 33 10.04 17.57 -2.30
CA GLN A 33 9.81 18.85 -2.98
C GLN A 33 11.03 19.77 -2.94
N LEU A 34 11.71 19.88 -1.80
CA LEU A 34 12.89 20.74 -1.62
C LEU A 34 14.06 20.33 -2.51
N LEU A 35 14.25 19.02 -2.69
CA LEU A 35 15.36 18.51 -3.50
C LEU A 35 15.01 18.46 -4.98
N SER A 36 13.72 18.48 -5.35
CA SER A 36 13.25 18.30 -6.73
C SER A 36 13.91 17.09 -7.43
N VAL A 37 14.38 16.12 -6.65
CA VAL A 37 15.05 14.89 -7.10
C VAL A 37 14.26 13.72 -6.55
N GLY A 38 14.09 12.66 -7.35
CA GLY A 38 13.40 11.44 -6.90
C GLY A 38 14.04 10.80 -5.66
N GLY A 39 13.32 9.89 -4.99
CA GLY A 39 13.69 9.32 -3.68
C GLY A 39 15.11 8.73 -3.56
N LEU A 40 15.72 8.30 -4.68
CA LEU A 40 17.11 7.83 -4.72
C LEU A 40 18.15 8.96 -4.69
N GLY A 41 17.83 10.14 -5.23
CA GLY A 41 18.71 11.30 -5.23
C GLY A 41 18.59 12.18 -4.00
N MET A 42 17.54 11.95 -3.19
CA MET A 42 17.26 12.62 -1.93
C MET A 42 18.40 12.50 -0.90
N PHE A 43 19.06 11.34 -0.87
CA PHE A 43 20.13 11.03 0.09
C PHE A 43 21.53 11.45 -0.37
N LYS A 44 21.66 12.27 -1.43
CA LYS A 44 22.96 12.83 -1.84
C LYS A 44 23.53 13.85 -0.84
N ILE A 45 22.68 14.44 0.02
CA ILE A 45 23.10 15.39 1.06
C ILE A 45 23.84 14.68 2.22
N CYS A 46 23.42 13.46 2.58
CA CYS A 46 24.08 12.64 3.61
C CYS A 46 24.37 11.23 3.06
N PRO A 47 25.61 10.94 2.61
CA PRO A 47 25.94 9.68 1.94
C PRO A 47 25.75 8.44 2.81
N ILE A 48 25.72 8.60 4.14
CA ILE A 48 25.47 7.49 5.09
C ILE A 48 24.03 6.94 4.99
N PHE A 49 23.06 7.78 4.58
CA PHE A 49 21.66 7.38 4.43
C PHE A 49 21.30 6.96 3.00
N LYS A 50 22.27 6.93 2.08
CA LYS A 50 22.05 6.51 0.69
C LYS A 50 21.47 5.10 0.58
N GLY A 51 21.80 4.21 1.53
CA GLY A 51 21.25 2.85 1.60
C GLY A 51 19.74 2.81 1.84
N VAL A 52 19.17 3.80 2.54
CA VAL A 52 17.73 3.87 2.86
C VAL A 52 16.91 4.07 1.59
N GLY A 53 17.35 4.94 0.68
CA GLY A 53 16.66 5.16 -0.60
C GLY A 53 16.70 3.93 -1.51
N ILE A 54 17.81 3.19 -1.52
CA ILE A 54 17.92 1.95 -2.30
C ILE A 54 17.02 0.86 -1.70
N ALA A 55 17.00 0.72 -0.37
CA ALA A 55 16.12 -0.21 0.31
C ALA A 55 14.64 0.09 0.03
N ALA A 56 14.25 1.37 0.07
CA ALA A 56 12.88 1.80 -0.28
C ALA A 56 12.52 1.45 -1.73
N ALA A 57 13.43 1.62 -2.68
CA ALA A 57 13.21 1.25 -4.08
C ALA A 57 13.04 -0.28 -4.27
N VAL A 58 13.84 -1.09 -3.60
CA VAL A 58 13.72 -2.57 -3.64
C VAL A 58 12.40 -3.02 -3.00
N MET A 59 12.02 -2.44 -1.87
CA MET A 59 10.74 -2.70 -1.21
C MET A 59 9.56 -2.35 -2.12
N ALA A 60 9.62 -1.20 -2.80
CA ALA A 60 8.60 -0.79 -3.76
C ALA A 60 8.51 -1.77 -4.94
N PHE A 61 9.64 -2.29 -5.44
CA PHE A 61 9.66 -3.29 -6.50
C PHE A 61 8.94 -4.59 -6.09
N TRP A 62 9.25 -5.13 -4.91
CA TRP A 62 8.57 -6.32 -4.38
C TRP A 62 7.09 -6.08 -4.13
N LEU A 63 6.72 -4.90 -3.61
CA LEU A 63 5.33 -4.53 -3.41
C LEU A 63 4.56 -4.54 -4.74
N ASN A 64 5.13 -3.98 -5.81
CA ASN A 64 4.51 -3.95 -7.13
C ASN A 64 4.23 -5.36 -7.67
N ILE A 65 5.18 -6.29 -7.57
CA ILE A 65 5.00 -7.67 -8.05
C ILE A 65 3.81 -8.32 -7.34
N TYR A 66 3.76 -8.24 -6.00
CA TYR A 66 2.67 -8.79 -5.22
C TYR A 66 1.32 -8.11 -5.54
N TYR A 67 1.33 -6.79 -5.67
CA TYR A 67 0.11 -6.00 -5.85
C TYR A 67 -0.57 -6.26 -7.20
N ILE A 68 0.21 -6.48 -8.28
CA ILE A 68 -0.33 -6.79 -9.60
C ILE A 68 -1.10 -8.12 -9.59
N VAL A 69 -0.66 -9.12 -8.80
CA VAL A 69 -1.38 -10.40 -8.67
C VAL A 69 -2.74 -10.21 -8.01
N VAL A 70 -2.80 -9.46 -6.91
CA VAL A 70 -4.07 -9.16 -6.21
C VAL A 70 -5.01 -8.36 -7.13
N LEU A 71 -4.46 -7.39 -7.87
CA LEU A 71 -5.22 -6.60 -8.83
C LEU A 71 -5.78 -7.46 -9.97
N SER A 72 -4.99 -8.42 -10.46
CA SER A 72 -5.43 -9.39 -11.46
C SER A 72 -6.61 -10.23 -10.97
N TRP A 73 -6.55 -10.74 -9.74
CA TRP A 73 -7.67 -11.44 -9.14
C TRP A 73 -8.90 -10.54 -9.01
N ALA A 74 -8.73 -9.31 -8.48
CA ALA A 74 -9.82 -8.35 -8.37
C ALA A 74 -10.47 -8.04 -9.72
N MET A 75 -9.68 -7.87 -10.79
CA MET A 75 -10.18 -7.68 -12.15
C MET A 75 -10.91 -8.91 -12.69
N CYS A 76 -10.42 -10.13 -12.44
CA CYS A 76 -11.13 -11.36 -12.78
C CYS A 76 -12.50 -11.44 -12.07
N TYR A 77 -12.55 -11.19 -10.77
CA TYR A 77 -13.82 -11.18 -10.02
C TYR A 77 -14.77 -10.08 -10.52
N LEU A 78 -14.25 -8.90 -10.81
CA LEU A 78 -15.02 -7.78 -11.36
C LEU A 78 -15.56 -8.11 -12.76
N TRP A 79 -14.77 -8.75 -13.62
CA TRP A 79 -15.24 -9.15 -14.94
C TRP A 79 -16.34 -10.22 -14.84
N ASN A 80 -16.16 -11.22 -13.97
CA ASN A 80 -17.17 -12.25 -13.72
C ASN A 80 -18.46 -11.69 -13.10
N SER A 81 -18.38 -10.60 -12.33
CA SER A 81 -19.57 -9.94 -11.79
C SER A 81 -20.27 -9.03 -12.81
N ILE A 82 -19.51 -8.33 -13.67
CA ILE A 82 -20.07 -7.47 -14.73
C ILE A 82 -20.70 -8.26 -15.86
N ARG A 83 -20.23 -9.49 -16.16
CA ARG A 83 -20.88 -10.35 -17.16
C ARG A 83 -22.37 -10.64 -16.86
N LEU A 84 -22.90 -10.20 -15.71
CA LEU A 84 -24.33 -10.16 -15.34
C LEU A 84 -25.06 -11.48 -15.56
N ASP A 85 -24.31 -12.57 -15.61
CA ASP A 85 -24.85 -13.90 -15.65
C ASP A 85 -25.37 -14.22 -14.26
N SER A 86 -26.61 -14.73 -14.16
CA SER A 86 -27.20 -14.99 -12.84
C SER A 86 -26.45 -16.07 -12.05
N ASN A 87 -25.59 -16.83 -12.74
CA ASN A 87 -24.84 -17.96 -12.21
C ASN A 87 -23.35 -17.64 -12.10
N VAL A 88 -22.98 -16.74 -11.18
CA VAL A 88 -21.56 -16.53 -10.82
C VAL A 88 -20.94 -17.84 -10.29
N PRO A 89 -19.67 -18.14 -10.62
CA PRO A 89 -19.08 -19.46 -10.35
C PRO A 89 -18.92 -19.80 -8.86
N TRP A 90 -19.02 -18.82 -7.98
CA TRP A 90 -19.01 -19.01 -6.52
C TRP A 90 -20.42 -19.06 -5.90
N ARG A 91 -21.49 -19.05 -6.71
CA ARG A 91 -22.88 -19.12 -6.21
C ARG A 91 -23.27 -20.54 -5.79
N ASN A 92 -22.82 -21.53 -6.53
CA ASN A 92 -23.15 -22.94 -6.32
C ASN A 92 -21.84 -23.76 -6.35
N CYS A 93 -21.83 -24.91 -5.66
CA CYS A 93 -20.68 -25.80 -5.64
C CYS A 93 -20.68 -26.83 -6.79
N ASN A 94 -21.63 -26.74 -7.74
CA ASN A 94 -21.70 -27.60 -8.93
C ASN A 94 -20.85 -27.01 -10.06
N ASN A 95 -19.56 -26.83 -9.78
CA ASN A 95 -18.57 -26.49 -10.79
C ASN A 95 -18.07 -27.79 -11.44
N GLU A 96 -17.81 -27.78 -12.75
CA GLU A 96 -17.20 -28.91 -13.47
C GLU A 96 -15.75 -29.16 -13.04
#